data_AF-A0A2I4H4U4-F1
#
_entry.id   AF-A0A2I4H4U4-F1
#
_cell.length_a   1.000
_cell.length_b   1.000
_cell.length_c   1.000
_cell.angle_alpha   90.00
_cell.angle_beta   90.00
_cell.angle_gamma   90.00
#
_symmetry.space_group_name_H-M   'P 1'
#
loop_
_entity.id
_entity.type
_entity.pdbx_description
1 polymer ?
#
loop_
_entity_poly.entity_id
_entity_poly.type
_entity_poly.pdbx_seq_one_letter_code
_entity_poly.pdbx_strand_id
1 'polypeptide(L)'
;MATTSFMTITMMAMAAVFVGASDNNRIHSPCSDTTVARSDGFTFAIAFASRNSFLYNSPLQLSPCDSRLHLSSKSQIALFRPKVDEISLLTVNSSSFTPDSYGYMVAFAGRKYAARSVPTFVANSSYTVTSFTLVLEFQKGRLQNLYWKRDGCSKCSGNSNFVCLNNQHCAIKTSSCKNHGSTVDCSLGIQLAFSGTDKHLSALNSWYEVEKLRQYSLYGLYSNLKDSLTSQYNKIF
;
A
#
# COMPACT_ATOMS: atom_id res chain seq x y z
N MET A 1 27.08 -54.34 47.80
CA MET A 1 25.91 -53.64 47.25
C MET A 1 26.38 -52.28 46.77
N ALA A 2 26.41 -52.05 45.46
CA ALA A 2 26.68 -50.73 44.89
C ALA A 2 25.66 -50.53 43.77
N THR A 3 24.64 -49.73 44.09
CA THR A 3 23.51 -49.39 43.24
C THR A 3 23.97 -48.45 42.13
N THR A 4 23.90 -48.91 40.88
CA THR A 4 24.14 -48.08 39.69
C THR A 4 22.94 -47.16 39.47
N SER A 5 23.13 -45.87 39.71
CA SER A 5 22.15 -44.82 39.44
C SER A 5 22.05 -44.60 37.92
N PHE A 6 20.91 -44.95 37.32
CA PHE A 6 20.60 -44.60 35.93
C PHE A 6 20.15 -43.14 35.89
N MET A 7 21.02 -42.27 35.39
CA MET A 7 20.70 -40.86 35.15
C MET A 7 19.90 -40.76 33.84
N THR A 8 18.57 -40.68 33.95
CA THR A 8 17.68 -40.45 32.82
C THR A 8 17.83 -39.01 32.33
N ILE A 9 18.48 -38.81 31.18
CA ILE A 9 18.51 -37.53 30.46
C ILE A 9 17.14 -37.35 29.82
N THR A 10 16.28 -36.54 30.43
CA THR A 10 15.03 -36.07 29.81
C THR A 10 15.37 -35.06 28.72
N MET A 11 15.34 -35.52 27.47
CA MET A 11 15.47 -34.68 26.28
C MET A 11 14.21 -33.81 26.15
N MET A 12 14.28 -32.55 26.55
CA MET A 12 13.21 -31.58 26.35
C MET A 12 13.14 -31.27 24.85
N ALA A 13 12.29 -31.99 24.11
CA ALA A 13 12.00 -31.67 22.73
C ALA A 13 11.29 -30.31 22.70
N MET A 14 12.06 -29.25 22.42
CA MET A 14 11.48 -27.96 22.04
C MET A 14 10.70 -28.21 20.75
N ALA A 15 9.38 -28.35 20.86
CA ALA A 15 8.50 -28.29 19.72
C ALA A 15 8.68 -26.89 19.11
N ALA A 16 9.46 -26.81 18.03
CA ALA A 16 9.46 -25.63 17.19
C ALA A 16 8.03 -25.46 16.67
N VAL A 17 7.27 -24.55 17.29
CA VAL A 17 6.01 -24.10 16.74
C VAL A 17 6.40 -23.36 15.47
N PHE A 18 6.38 -24.07 14.34
CA PHE A 18 6.38 -23.43 13.04
C PHE A 18 5.10 -22.59 13.00
N VAL A 19 5.22 -21.30 13.30
CA VAL A 19 4.18 -20.32 12.96
C VAL A 19 4.20 -20.23 11.45
N GLY A 20 3.57 -21.20 10.80
CA GLY A 20 3.33 -21.16 9.37
C GLY A 20 2.60 -19.85 9.09
N ALA A 21 3.16 -19.02 8.21
CA ALA A 21 2.41 -17.92 7.63
C ALA A 21 1.24 -18.54 6.85
N SER A 22 0.11 -18.76 7.54
CA SER A 22 -1.05 -19.43 6.97
C SER A 22 -1.84 -18.40 6.18
N ASP A 23 -1.31 -17.99 5.02
CA ASP A 23 -2.13 -17.34 4.01
C ASP A 23 -3.13 -18.38 3.49
N ASN A 24 -4.37 -18.32 3.99
CA ASN A 24 -5.45 -19.21 3.58
C ASN A 24 -6.37 -18.56 2.53
N ASN A 25 -6.09 -17.32 2.11
CA ASN A 25 -6.91 -16.63 1.13
C ASN A 25 -6.42 -16.91 -0.30
N ARG A 26 -6.96 -17.88 -1.01
CA ARG A 26 -6.49 -18.24 -2.37
C ARG A 26 -6.90 -17.28 -3.49
N ILE A 27 -7.47 -16.12 -3.16
CA ILE A 27 -7.99 -15.17 -4.16
C ILE A 27 -6.90 -14.19 -4.60
N HIS A 28 -6.39 -14.37 -5.82
CA HIS A 28 -5.31 -13.55 -6.42
C HIS A 28 -5.79 -12.52 -7.45
N SER A 29 -7.09 -12.48 -7.73
CA SER A 29 -7.67 -11.48 -8.64
C SER A 29 -8.20 -10.30 -7.82
N PRO A 30 -7.91 -9.05 -8.19
CA PRO A 30 -8.46 -7.88 -7.51
C PRO A 30 -9.97 -7.75 -7.76
N CYS A 31 -10.50 -8.37 -8.82
CA CYS A 31 -11.93 -8.34 -9.16
C CYS A 31 -12.69 -9.58 -8.69
N SER A 32 -12.18 -10.25 -7.65
CA SER A 32 -12.86 -11.38 -7.02
C SER A 32 -13.20 -11.03 -5.57
N ASP A 33 -14.40 -11.42 -5.14
CA ASP A 33 -14.84 -11.23 -3.77
C ASP A 33 -14.15 -12.24 -2.85
N THR A 34 -13.76 -11.81 -1.64
CA THR A 34 -13.15 -12.68 -0.62
C THR A 34 -13.43 -12.17 0.80
N THR A 35 -13.15 -13.01 1.78
CA THR A 35 -13.08 -12.65 3.20
C THR A 35 -11.73 -13.07 3.77
N VAL A 36 -11.11 -12.22 4.56
CA VAL A 36 -9.75 -12.43 5.09
C VAL A 36 -9.73 -12.60 6.61
N ALA A 37 -8.79 -13.40 7.09
CA ALA A 37 -8.31 -13.39 8.47
C ALA A 37 -7.07 -12.48 8.60
N ARG A 38 -6.69 -12.15 9.83
CA ARG A 38 -5.38 -11.55 10.09
C ARG A 38 -4.26 -12.42 9.49
N SER A 39 -3.25 -11.78 8.92
CA SER A 39 -2.11 -12.43 8.27
C SER A 39 -2.41 -13.18 6.96
N ASP A 40 -3.66 -13.26 6.50
CA ASP A 40 -3.97 -13.68 5.13
C ASP A 40 -3.38 -12.69 4.12
N GLY A 41 -3.05 -13.15 2.91
CA GLY A 41 -2.74 -12.26 1.80
C GLY A 41 -4.02 -11.64 1.26
N PHE A 42 -4.06 -10.33 1.07
CA PHE A 42 -5.22 -9.65 0.48
C PHE A 42 -4.88 -9.00 -0.85
N THR A 43 -5.47 -9.51 -1.94
CA THR A 43 -5.25 -8.92 -3.25
C THR A 43 -6.15 -7.71 -3.48
N PHE A 44 -5.53 -6.58 -3.81
CA PHE A 44 -6.20 -5.39 -4.35
C PHE A 44 -5.33 -4.79 -5.46
N ALA A 45 -5.91 -3.89 -6.24
CA ALA A 45 -5.19 -3.22 -7.30
C ALA A 45 -5.37 -1.71 -7.26
N ILE A 46 -4.45 -1.00 -7.90
CA ILE A 46 -4.51 0.43 -8.13
C ILE A 46 -4.52 0.65 -9.63
N ALA A 47 -5.56 1.30 -10.13
CA ALA A 47 -5.66 1.72 -11.52
C ALA A 47 -5.23 3.19 -11.63
N PHE A 48 -4.33 3.47 -12.56
CA PHE A 48 -3.88 4.80 -12.95
C PHE A 48 -4.53 5.18 -14.26
N ALA A 49 -5.29 6.27 -14.29
CA ALA A 49 -5.95 6.78 -15.48
C ALA A 49 -6.35 8.25 -15.29
N SER A 50 -6.80 8.90 -16.37
CA SER A 50 -7.43 10.22 -16.25
C SER A 50 -8.63 10.17 -15.29
N ARG A 51 -8.92 11.29 -14.60
CA ARG A 51 -10.04 11.34 -13.64
C ARG A 51 -11.37 10.88 -14.24
N ASN A 52 -11.64 11.26 -15.49
CA ASN A 52 -12.88 10.94 -16.19
C ASN A 52 -12.97 9.48 -16.61
N SER A 53 -11.85 8.76 -16.69
CA SER A 53 -11.83 7.32 -17.00
C SER A 53 -12.50 6.47 -15.92
N PHE A 54 -12.67 7.00 -14.70
CA PHE A 54 -13.34 6.32 -13.58
C PHE A 54 -14.83 6.66 -13.44
N LEU A 55 -15.34 7.54 -14.31
CA LEU A 55 -16.71 8.05 -14.27
C LEU A 55 -17.52 7.47 -15.43
N TYR A 56 -18.77 7.12 -15.16
CA TYR A 56 -19.74 6.65 -16.14
C TYR A 56 -20.96 7.58 -16.13
N ASN A 57 -21.34 8.12 -17.28
CA ASN A 57 -22.49 9.04 -17.42
C ASN A 57 -22.54 10.16 -16.37
N SER A 58 -21.38 10.67 -15.94
CA SER A 58 -21.12 11.75 -14.95
C SER A 58 -22.32 12.17 -14.07
N PRO A 59 -22.30 11.95 -12.73
CA PRO A 59 -21.11 11.83 -11.89
C PRO A 59 -20.84 10.42 -11.33
N LEU A 60 -21.48 9.37 -11.87
CA LEU A 60 -21.40 8.03 -11.27
C LEU A 60 -19.99 7.43 -11.41
N GLN A 61 -19.26 7.35 -10.30
CA GLN A 61 -17.98 6.63 -10.25
C GLN A 61 -18.24 5.13 -10.18
N LEU A 62 -17.62 4.33 -11.05
CA LEU A 62 -17.71 2.87 -11.01
C LEU A 62 -16.41 2.25 -10.48
N SER A 63 -16.49 0.97 -10.08
CA SER A 63 -15.29 0.19 -9.76
C SER A 63 -14.47 -0.03 -11.04
N PRO A 64 -13.13 0.02 -10.98
CA PRO A 64 -12.26 -0.40 -12.09
C PRO A 64 -12.49 -1.83 -12.59
N CYS A 65 -13.16 -2.69 -11.81
CA CYS A 65 -13.61 -4.02 -12.26
C CYS A 65 -14.86 -4.00 -13.16
N ASP A 66 -15.50 -2.85 -13.32
CA ASP A 66 -16.69 -2.68 -14.15
C ASP A 66 -16.29 -2.50 -15.63
N SER A 67 -16.75 -3.40 -16.48
CA SER A 67 -16.39 -3.41 -17.91
C SER A 67 -16.87 -2.17 -18.66
N ARG A 68 -17.89 -1.46 -18.16
CA ARG A 68 -18.41 -0.23 -18.76
C ARG A 68 -17.42 0.93 -18.74
N LEU A 69 -16.39 0.87 -17.91
CA LEU A 69 -15.33 1.88 -17.88
C LEU A 69 -14.32 1.72 -19.02
N HIS A 70 -14.25 0.54 -19.66
CA HIS A 70 -13.29 0.25 -20.75
C HIS A 70 -11.83 0.62 -20.41
N LEU A 71 -11.39 0.35 -19.18
CA LEU A 71 -10.08 0.76 -18.65
C LEU A 71 -8.88 0.04 -19.29
N SER A 72 -9.08 -1.11 -19.94
CA SER A 72 -8.00 -1.92 -20.51
C SER A 72 -7.10 -1.19 -21.52
N SER A 73 -7.62 -0.16 -22.18
CA SER A 73 -6.89 0.67 -23.17
C SER A 73 -6.48 2.05 -22.65
N LYS A 74 -6.89 2.41 -21.44
CA LYS A 74 -6.80 3.79 -20.91
C LYS A 74 -6.14 3.88 -19.54
N SER A 75 -5.68 2.76 -19.01
CA SER A 75 -5.16 2.67 -17.66
C SER A 75 -3.95 1.77 -17.56
N GLN A 76 -3.15 2.03 -16.54
CA GLN A 76 -2.13 1.11 -16.05
C GLN A 76 -2.56 0.59 -14.69
N ILE A 77 -2.34 -0.69 -14.43
CA ILE A 77 -2.77 -1.33 -13.19
C ILE A 77 -1.54 -1.86 -12.45
N ALA A 78 -1.44 -1.51 -11.16
CA ALA A 78 -0.51 -2.14 -10.23
C ALA A 78 -1.29 -3.07 -9.30
N LEU A 79 -0.85 -4.33 -9.22
CA LEU A 79 -1.47 -5.36 -8.38
C LEU A 79 -0.63 -5.55 -7.12
N PHE A 80 -1.28 -5.58 -5.96
CA PHE A 80 -0.63 -5.80 -4.68
C PHE A 80 -1.32 -6.90 -3.90
N ARG A 81 -0.53 -7.55 -3.04
CA ARG A 81 -1.01 -8.60 -2.15
C ARG A 81 -0.28 -8.58 -0.81
N PRO A 82 -0.46 -7.52 -0.01
CA PRO A 82 0.09 -7.45 1.35
C PRO A 82 -0.58 -8.48 2.26
N LYS A 83 0.08 -8.77 3.39
CA LYS A 83 -0.54 -9.46 4.52
C LYS A 83 -1.46 -8.52 5.28
N VAL A 84 -2.63 -9.01 5.64
CA VAL A 84 -3.64 -8.25 6.37
C VAL A 84 -3.14 -7.95 7.79
N ASP A 85 -3.28 -6.69 8.18
CA ASP A 85 -2.84 -6.13 9.47
C ASP A 85 -1.32 -6.07 9.67
N GLU A 86 -0.55 -6.13 8.58
CA GLU A 86 0.89 -5.92 8.59
C GLU A 86 1.22 -4.55 7.96
N ILE A 87 1.92 -3.69 8.70
CA ILE A 87 2.34 -2.38 8.18
C ILE A 87 3.26 -2.60 6.97
N SER A 88 2.78 -2.18 5.80
CA SER A 88 3.45 -2.40 4.53
C SER A 88 3.67 -1.08 3.81
N LEU A 89 4.82 -0.93 3.16
CA LEU A 89 5.10 0.15 2.21
C LEU A 89 5.18 -0.45 0.81
N LEU A 90 4.21 -0.12 -0.03
CA LEU A 90 4.18 -0.53 -1.42
C LEU A 90 4.89 0.50 -2.29
N THR A 91 5.59 0.05 -3.33
CA THR A 91 6.29 0.94 -4.25
C THR A 91 5.85 0.65 -5.69
N VAL A 92 5.46 1.70 -6.41
CA VAL A 92 5.30 1.67 -7.88
C VAL A 92 6.52 2.35 -8.48
N ASN A 93 7.36 1.57 -9.16
CA ASN A 93 8.60 2.08 -9.73
C ASN A 93 8.32 3.06 -10.87
N SER A 94 8.97 4.22 -10.82
CA SER A 94 8.90 5.23 -11.87
C SER A 94 9.52 4.75 -13.20
N SER A 95 10.49 3.83 -13.19
CA SER A 95 11.14 3.38 -14.43
C SER A 95 10.21 2.65 -15.43
N SER A 96 9.09 2.08 -14.96
CA SER A 96 8.10 1.37 -15.78
C SER A 96 6.77 2.12 -15.91
N PHE A 97 6.68 3.34 -15.36
CA PHE A 97 5.45 4.09 -15.23
C PHE A 97 5.71 5.59 -15.19
N THR A 98 5.07 6.33 -16.10
CA THR A 98 5.10 7.80 -16.13
C THR A 98 3.82 8.34 -15.50
N PRO A 99 3.84 8.79 -14.23
CA PRO A 99 2.62 9.10 -13.49
C PRO A 99 1.80 10.24 -14.11
N ASP A 100 2.48 11.22 -14.70
CA ASP A 100 1.87 12.41 -15.30
C ASP A 100 1.09 12.11 -16.59
N SER A 101 1.32 10.96 -17.23
CA SER A 101 0.51 10.49 -18.38
C SER A 101 -0.90 10.08 -17.99
N TYR A 102 -1.13 9.73 -16.72
CA TYR A 102 -2.43 9.24 -16.22
C TYR A 102 -3.07 10.24 -15.26
N GLY A 103 -2.27 10.81 -14.36
CA GLY A 103 -2.60 11.91 -13.48
C GLY A 103 -3.47 11.60 -12.26
N TYR A 104 -4.30 10.56 -12.30
CA TYR A 104 -5.10 10.13 -11.15
C TYR A 104 -4.97 8.62 -10.90
N MET A 105 -5.28 8.20 -9.68
CA MET A 105 -5.38 6.79 -9.33
C MET A 105 -6.59 6.45 -8.46
N VAL A 106 -7.05 5.22 -8.58
CA VAL A 106 -8.12 4.61 -7.77
C VAL A 106 -7.66 3.23 -7.30
N ALA A 107 -7.72 2.99 -5.99
CA ALA A 107 -7.55 1.67 -5.41
C ALA A 107 -8.88 0.92 -5.44
N PHE A 108 -8.86 -0.38 -5.69
CA PHE A 108 -10.07 -1.18 -5.81
C PHE A 108 -9.85 -2.66 -5.46
N ALA A 109 -10.91 -3.30 -4.99
CA ALA A 109 -11.02 -4.75 -4.92
C ALA A 109 -12.48 -5.23 -4.88
N GLY A 110 -12.72 -6.49 -5.25
CA GLY A 110 -14.04 -7.13 -5.27
C GLY A 110 -14.83 -6.89 -6.55
N ARG A 111 -15.96 -7.60 -6.69
CA ARG A 111 -16.87 -7.48 -7.84
C ARG A 111 -18.31 -7.28 -7.42
N LYS A 112 -18.90 -8.25 -6.72
CA LYS A 112 -20.27 -8.10 -6.19
C LYS A 112 -20.30 -7.08 -5.05
N TYR A 113 -19.24 -7.05 -4.25
CA TYR A 113 -19.08 -6.11 -3.14
C TYR A 113 -17.83 -5.27 -3.40
N ALA A 114 -17.79 -4.67 -4.59
CA ALA A 114 -16.65 -3.90 -5.04
C ALA A 114 -16.46 -2.65 -4.18
N ALA A 115 -15.34 -2.60 -3.45
CA ALA A 115 -14.89 -1.41 -2.76
C ALA A 115 -13.89 -0.66 -3.66
N ARG A 116 -13.95 0.66 -3.63
CA ARG A 116 -13.03 1.54 -4.36
C ARG A 116 -12.77 2.80 -3.57
N SER A 117 -11.59 3.39 -3.76
CA SER A 117 -11.32 4.73 -3.27
C SER A 117 -11.83 5.80 -4.21
N VAL A 118 -11.91 7.04 -3.71
CA VAL A 118 -12.11 8.21 -4.55
C VAL A 118 -10.87 8.43 -5.43
N PRO A 119 -11.02 8.99 -6.66
CA PRO A 119 -9.87 9.32 -7.49
C PRO A 119 -9.00 10.35 -6.77
N THR A 120 -7.72 10.02 -6.58
CA THR A 120 -6.73 10.93 -5.99
C THR A 120 -5.75 11.40 -7.06
N PHE A 121 -5.37 12.67 -6.99
CA PHE A 121 -4.33 13.23 -7.85
C PHE A 121 -3.00 12.54 -7.56
N VAL A 122 -2.28 12.19 -8.62
CA VAL A 122 -0.94 11.61 -8.56
C VAL A 122 0.06 12.55 -9.19
N ALA A 123 -0.18 12.99 -10.43
CA ALA A 123 0.78 13.83 -11.14
C ALA A 123 0.16 14.63 -12.29
N ASN A 124 0.89 15.63 -12.75
CA ASN A 124 0.71 16.30 -14.03
C ASN A 124 2.08 16.78 -14.53
N SER A 125 2.10 17.55 -15.61
CA SER A 125 3.33 18.12 -16.20
C SER A 125 4.15 18.99 -15.22
N SER A 126 3.54 19.49 -14.15
CA SER A 126 4.18 20.41 -13.20
C SER A 126 4.57 19.72 -11.90
N TYR A 127 3.74 18.84 -11.36
CA TYR A 127 3.88 18.28 -10.02
C TYR A 127 3.57 16.79 -9.97
N THR A 128 4.31 16.06 -9.14
CA THR A 128 4.12 14.64 -8.85
C THR A 128 4.08 14.44 -7.33
N VAL A 129 3.05 13.75 -6.83
CA VAL A 129 2.93 13.32 -5.44
C VAL A 129 3.49 11.91 -5.34
N THR A 130 4.49 11.70 -4.48
CA THR A 130 5.22 10.42 -4.38
C THR A 130 4.91 9.64 -3.12
N SER A 131 4.16 10.20 -2.16
CA SER A 131 3.84 9.55 -0.89
C SER A 131 2.35 9.57 -0.63
N PHE A 132 1.78 8.39 -0.41
CA PHE A 132 0.37 8.19 -0.10
C PHE A 132 0.21 7.27 1.10
N THR A 133 -0.92 7.41 1.79
CA THR A 133 -1.38 6.44 2.79
C THR A 133 -2.74 5.93 2.35
N LEU A 134 -2.86 4.62 2.17
CA LEU A 134 -4.10 3.92 1.83
C LEU A 134 -4.58 3.14 3.03
N VAL A 135 -5.87 3.26 3.34
CA VAL A 135 -6.48 2.52 4.43
C VAL A 135 -7.53 1.58 3.89
N LEU A 136 -7.44 0.33 4.31
CA LEU A 136 -8.35 -0.74 3.96
C LEU A 136 -9.23 -1.05 5.17
N GLU A 137 -10.52 -0.75 5.06
CA GLU A 137 -11.49 -0.98 6.12
C GLU A 137 -12.23 -2.30 5.87
N PHE A 138 -12.14 -3.21 6.83
CA PHE A 138 -12.80 -4.50 6.77
C PHE A 138 -13.91 -4.61 7.80
N GLN A 139 -15.00 -5.28 7.43
CA GLN A 139 -16.06 -5.66 8.35
C GLN A 139 -16.28 -7.17 8.22
N LYS A 140 -16.08 -7.90 9.32
CA LYS A 140 -16.17 -9.37 9.34
C LYS A 140 -15.31 -10.02 8.24
N GLY A 141 -14.12 -9.48 8.01
CA GLY A 141 -13.17 -9.95 7.00
C GLY A 141 -13.47 -9.52 5.58
N ARG A 142 -14.55 -8.78 5.34
CA ARG A 142 -14.91 -8.28 4.02
C ARG A 142 -14.51 -6.82 3.87
N LEU A 143 -13.77 -6.49 2.80
CA LEU A 143 -13.43 -5.10 2.48
C LEU A 143 -14.71 -4.29 2.25
N GLN A 144 -14.85 -3.19 2.98
CA GLN A 144 -15.97 -2.25 2.85
C GLN A 144 -15.53 -0.98 2.11
N ASN A 145 -14.41 -0.39 2.54
CA ASN A 145 -13.96 0.89 2.03
C ASN A 145 -12.45 0.90 1.79
N LEU A 146 -12.05 1.78 0.86
CA LEU A 146 -10.67 2.14 0.59
C LEU A 146 -10.59 3.66 0.62
N TYR A 147 -9.74 4.22 1.47
CA TYR A 147 -9.60 5.68 1.56
C TYR A 147 -8.15 6.13 1.59
N TRP A 148 -7.89 7.21 0.84
CA TRP A 148 -6.62 7.89 0.83
C TRP A 148 -6.58 8.87 2.00
N LYS A 149 -5.64 8.70 2.92
CA LYS A 149 -5.39 9.70 3.95
C LYS A 149 -4.59 10.85 3.35
N ARG A 150 -5.02 12.07 3.64
CA ARG A 150 -4.29 13.29 3.28
C ARG A 150 -3.25 13.55 4.36
N ASP A 151 -1.99 13.53 3.97
CA ASP A 151 -0.87 13.71 4.90
C ASP A 151 -0.54 15.18 5.19
N GLY A 152 -1.19 16.10 4.47
CA GLY A 152 -0.92 17.53 4.56
C GLY A 152 0.47 17.87 4.01
N CYS A 153 0.95 19.07 4.35
CA CYS A 153 2.16 19.64 3.79
C CYS A 153 3.34 19.70 4.76
N SER A 154 3.21 19.14 5.97
CA SER A 154 4.31 19.09 6.93
C SER A 154 5.56 18.43 6.35
N LYS A 155 5.37 17.40 5.50
CA LYS A 155 6.43 16.70 4.76
C LYS A 155 7.13 17.52 3.67
N CYS A 156 6.62 18.70 3.29
CA CYS A 156 7.25 19.56 2.27
C CYS A 156 8.31 20.50 2.83
N SER A 157 8.45 20.56 4.15
CA SER A 157 9.32 21.52 4.82
C SER A 157 10.79 21.11 4.65
N GLY A 158 11.66 22.06 4.27
CA GLY A 158 13.11 21.86 4.26
C GLY A 158 13.77 21.61 2.89
N ASN A 159 13.02 21.57 1.78
CA ASN A 159 13.60 21.47 0.44
C ASN A 159 12.76 22.21 -0.62
N SER A 160 13.41 23.07 -1.41
CA SER A 160 12.78 23.96 -2.40
C SER A 160 12.16 23.25 -3.62
N ASN A 161 12.43 21.96 -3.79
CA ASN A 161 11.83 21.14 -4.84
C ASN A 161 10.43 20.62 -4.49
N PHE A 162 10.03 20.72 -3.21
CA PHE A 162 8.72 20.30 -2.74
C PHE A 162 7.74 21.47 -2.72
N VAL A 163 6.50 21.19 -3.11
CA VAL A 163 5.40 22.15 -3.17
C VAL A 163 4.19 21.55 -2.48
N CYS A 164 3.59 22.34 -1.60
CA CYS A 164 2.34 22.02 -0.95
C CYS A 164 1.17 22.29 -1.92
N LEU A 165 0.52 21.23 -2.40
CA LEU A 165 -0.65 21.34 -3.27
C LEU A 165 -1.93 21.39 -2.45
N ASN A 166 -2.69 22.48 -2.59
CA ASN A 166 -4.01 22.69 -1.99
C ASN A 166 -4.08 22.43 -0.47
N ASN A 167 -2.97 22.63 0.24
CA ASN A 167 -2.81 22.29 1.67
C ASN A 167 -3.09 20.82 2.02
N GLN A 168 -3.08 19.92 1.04
CA GLN A 168 -3.49 18.52 1.20
C GLN A 168 -2.37 17.53 0.90
N HIS A 169 -1.54 17.82 -0.10
CA HIS A 169 -0.53 16.90 -0.59
C HIS A 169 0.82 17.57 -0.72
N CYS A 170 1.86 16.82 -0.35
CA CYS A 170 3.22 17.21 -0.66
C CYS A 170 3.64 16.65 -2.01
N ALA A 171 3.94 17.53 -2.95
CA ALA A 171 4.37 17.16 -4.29
C ALA A 171 5.79 17.65 -4.56
N ILE A 172 6.44 17.06 -5.54
CA ILE A 172 7.69 17.52 -6.11
C ILE A 172 7.45 18.00 -7.53
N LYS A 173 8.30 18.89 -8.03
CA LYS A 173 8.25 19.29 -9.44
C LYS A 173 8.47 18.08 -10.34
N THR A 174 7.59 17.84 -11.32
CA THR A 174 7.70 16.69 -12.23
C THR A 174 9.00 16.72 -13.03
N SER A 175 9.49 17.90 -13.39
CA SER A 175 10.79 18.09 -14.06
C SER A 175 12.00 17.62 -13.23
N SER A 176 11.84 17.49 -11.91
CA SER A 176 12.90 16.98 -11.02
C SER A 176 12.96 15.44 -11.02
N CYS A 177 12.01 14.76 -11.66
CA CYS A 177 11.93 13.31 -11.67
C CYS A 177 12.86 12.67 -12.70
N LYS A 178 13.38 11.47 -12.37
CA LYS A 178 14.25 10.69 -13.25
C LYS A 178 13.63 10.38 -14.61
N ASN A 179 12.33 10.10 -14.65
CA ASN A 179 11.57 9.87 -15.88
C ASN A 179 11.53 11.08 -16.82
N HIS A 180 11.88 12.25 -16.31
CA HIS A 180 11.93 13.53 -17.04
C HIS A 180 13.39 14.01 -17.22
N GLY A 181 14.37 13.10 -17.14
CA GLY A 181 15.78 13.38 -17.42
C GLY A 181 16.59 13.90 -16.22
N SER A 182 16.02 13.90 -15.01
CA SER A 182 16.71 14.31 -13.79
C SER A 182 17.26 13.11 -12.98
N THR A 183 17.69 13.33 -11.73
CA THR A 183 18.30 12.31 -10.87
C THR A 183 17.40 11.85 -9.72
N VAL A 184 16.30 12.56 -9.42
CA VAL A 184 15.43 12.23 -8.28
C VAL A 184 14.49 11.07 -8.62
N ASP A 185 14.49 10.04 -7.79
CA ASP A 185 13.53 8.94 -7.89
C ASP A 185 12.14 9.38 -7.40
N CYS A 186 11.18 9.38 -8.33
CA CYS A 186 9.79 9.74 -8.09
C CYS A 186 8.86 8.53 -8.02
N SER A 187 9.39 7.35 -7.70
CA SER A 187 8.57 6.16 -7.45
C SER A 187 7.52 6.44 -6.38
N LEU A 188 6.32 5.93 -6.58
CA LEU A 188 5.21 6.15 -5.67
C LEU A 188 5.34 5.21 -4.48
N GLY A 189 5.46 5.74 -3.27
CA GLY A 189 5.38 5.02 -2.01
C GLY A 189 3.97 5.09 -1.42
N ILE A 190 3.38 3.94 -1.11
CA ILE A 190 2.02 3.83 -0.59
C ILE A 190 2.07 3.04 0.71
N GLN A 191 1.91 3.75 1.83
CA GLN A 191 1.81 3.14 3.15
C GLN A 191 0.41 2.54 3.33
N LEU A 192 0.34 1.29 3.77
CA LEU A 192 -0.91 0.62 4.06
C LEU A 192 -1.23 0.64 5.55
N ALA A 193 -2.52 0.72 5.82
CA ALA A 193 -3.08 0.52 7.14
C ALA A 193 -4.40 -0.25 7.03
N PHE A 194 -4.71 -1.03 8.04
CA PHE A 194 -5.92 -1.84 8.12
C PHE A 194 -6.75 -1.41 9.32
N SER A 195 -8.07 -1.42 9.15
CA SER A 195 -9.03 -1.09 10.21
C SER A 195 -10.24 -2.04 10.17
N GLY A 196 -10.95 -2.11 11.30
CA GLY A 196 -12.16 -2.90 11.45
C GLY A 196 -11.90 -4.32 11.94
N THR A 197 -12.56 -5.33 11.34
CA THR A 197 -12.49 -6.72 11.82
C THR A 197 -12.28 -7.75 10.72
N ASP A 198 -11.59 -8.83 11.05
CA ASP A 198 -11.36 -9.99 10.19
C ASP A 198 -12.55 -10.98 10.19
N LYS A 199 -12.46 -12.07 9.41
CA LYS A 199 -13.53 -13.08 9.28
C LYS A 199 -13.84 -13.83 10.59
N HIS A 200 -12.93 -13.79 11.56
CA HIS A 200 -13.08 -14.34 12.89
C HIS A 200 -13.46 -13.28 13.94
N LEU A 201 -13.84 -12.07 13.50
CA LEU A 201 -14.18 -10.92 14.34
C LEU A 201 -13.00 -10.36 15.15
N SER A 202 -11.76 -10.74 14.81
CA SER A 202 -10.57 -10.17 15.43
C SER A 202 -10.35 -8.75 14.90
N ALA A 203 -10.00 -7.82 15.78
CA ALA A 203 -9.73 -6.42 15.40
C ALA A 203 -8.45 -6.31 14.57
N LEU A 204 -8.51 -5.47 13.54
CA LEU A 204 -7.35 -5.03 12.75
C LEU A 204 -6.84 -3.71 13.32
N ASN A 205 -5.58 -3.65 13.75
CA ASN A 205 -5.06 -2.57 14.59
C ASN A 205 -3.95 -1.74 13.95
N SER A 206 -3.41 -2.15 12.80
CA SER A 206 -2.31 -1.46 12.13
C SER A 206 -2.60 0.02 11.84
N TRP A 207 -3.87 0.43 11.67
CA TRP A 207 -4.23 1.85 11.60
C TRP A 207 -3.85 2.65 12.85
N TYR A 208 -4.13 2.14 14.05
CA TYR A 208 -3.76 2.79 15.30
C TYR A 208 -2.24 2.78 15.51
N GLU A 209 -1.56 1.73 15.05
CA GLU A 209 -0.11 1.65 15.08
C GLU A 209 0.54 2.68 14.16
N VAL A 210 0.01 2.87 12.94
CA VAL A 210 0.47 3.92 12.02
C VAL A 210 0.25 5.31 12.60
N GLU A 211 -0.86 5.56 13.28
CA GLU A 211 -1.10 6.84 13.96
C GLU A 211 -0.07 7.09 15.07
N LYS A 212 0.19 6.09 15.93
CA LYS A 212 1.20 6.19 17.00
C LYS A 212 2.61 6.33 16.45
N LEU A 213 2.98 5.59 15.41
CA LEU A 213 4.28 5.70 14.77
C LEU A 213 4.46 7.09 14.14
N ARG A 214 3.41 7.68 13.56
CA ARG A 214 3.47 9.04 12.97
C ARG A 214 3.69 10.14 14.02
N GLN A 215 3.28 9.96 15.27
CA GLN A 215 3.65 10.88 16.36
C GLN A 215 5.16 10.94 16.57
N TYR A 216 5.91 9.90 16.18
CA TYR A 216 7.37 9.82 16.27
C TYR A 216 8.11 10.22 14.97
N SER A 217 7.46 10.94 14.05
CA SER A 217 8.08 11.37 12.78
C SER A 217 8.68 10.19 11.99
N LEU A 218 7.82 9.26 11.59
CA LEU A 218 8.15 8.15 10.68
C LEU A 218 8.81 8.58 9.37
N TYR A 219 8.75 9.87 9.00
CA TYR A 219 9.55 10.39 7.89
C TYR A 219 11.03 10.04 8.10
N GLY A 220 11.59 10.31 9.29
CA GLY A 220 12.99 9.99 9.58
C GLY A 220 13.29 8.49 9.56
N LEU A 221 12.42 7.65 10.13
CA LEU A 221 12.64 6.19 10.15
C LEU A 221 12.53 5.55 8.75
N TYR A 222 11.55 5.95 7.93
CA TYR A 222 11.35 5.37 6.60
C TYR A 222 12.19 6.05 5.51
N SER A 223 12.51 7.34 5.62
CA SER A 223 13.52 7.99 4.76
C SER A 223 14.88 7.35 5.00
N ASN A 224 15.25 7.11 6.26
CA ASN A 224 16.48 6.40 6.59
C ASN A 224 16.47 4.94 6.13
N LEU A 225 15.31 4.27 6.08
CA LEU A 225 15.21 2.91 5.53
C LEU A 225 15.37 2.92 4.00
N LYS A 226 14.77 3.89 3.30
CA LYS A 226 14.97 4.09 1.85
C LYS A 226 16.42 4.46 1.57
N ASP A 227 17.02 5.37 2.32
CA ASP A 227 18.42 5.78 2.18
C ASP A 227 19.39 4.65 2.59
N SER A 228 19.05 3.85 3.59
CA SER A 228 19.85 2.68 4.01
C SER A 228 19.85 1.60 2.93
N LEU A 229 18.69 1.26 2.36
CA LEU A 229 18.58 0.31 1.25
C LEU A 229 19.26 0.84 -0.03
N THR A 230 19.14 2.13 -0.31
CA THR A 230 19.79 2.77 -1.47
C THR A 230 21.31 2.85 -1.29
N SER A 231 21.81 3.12 -0.07
CA SER A 231 23.25 3.18 0.22
C SER A 231 23.91 1.80 0.23
N GLN A 232 23.19 0.74 0.62
CA GLN A 232 23.70 -0.63 0.52
C GLN A 232 23.75 -1.12 -0.93
N TYR A 233 22.78 -0.73 -1.76
CA TYR A 233 22.79 -1.06 -3.19
C TYR A 233 23.96 -0.39 -3.94
N ASN A 234 24.28 0.86 -3.62
CA ASN A 234 25.42 1.60 -4.18
C ASN A 234 26.80 1.12 -3.67
N LYS A 235 26.86 0.18 -2.71
CA LYS A 235 28.12 -0.43 -2.24
C LYS A 235 28.37 -1.81 -2.85
N ILE A 236 27.40 -2.37 -3.57
CA ILE A 236 27.46 -3.73 -4.14
C ILE A 236 27.60 -3.68 -5.66
N PHE A 237 27.42 -2.51 -6.30
CA PHE A 237 27.63 -2.27 -7.73
C PHE A 237 28.43 -0.98 -7.97
#